data_AF-A0A6V7JEC7-F1
#
_entry.id   AF-A0A6V7JEC7-F1
#
_cell.length_a   1.000
_cell.length_b   1.000
_cell.length_c   1.000
_cell.angle_alpha   90.00
_cell.angle_beta   90.00
_cell.angle_gamma   90.00
#
_symmetry.space_group_name_H-M   'P 1'
#
loop_
_entity.id
_entity.type
_entity.pdbx_description
1 polymer ?
#
loop_
_entity_poly.entity_id
_entity_poly.type
_entity_poly.pdbx_seq_one_letter_code
_entity_poly.pdbx_strand_id
1 'polypeptide(L)' 'KATSDEAILELVDVPTPLVVIKGDTLYSKDVSCVVVIENVICFRTPKVVTAILIAFSSYFVFGLKYPQSCRKTLEYIQ' A
#
# COMPACT_ATOMS: atom_id res chain seq x y z
N LYS A 1 9.17 -7.02 15.96
CA LYS A 1 9.95 -5.74 15.98
C LYS A 1 9.19 -4.73 15.13
N ALA A 2 8.87 -3.56 15.65
CA ALA A 2 8.21 -2.52 14.84
C ALA A 2 9.22 -2.00 13.79
N THR A 3 8.95 -2.23 12.51
CA THR A 3 9.68 -1.57 11.42
C THR A 3 9.35 -0.09 11.45
N SER A 4 10.36 0.77 11.59
CA SER A 4 10.19 2.23 11.66
C SER A 4 9.63 2.78 10.36
N ASP A 5 9.05 3.98 10.42
CA ASP A 5 8.46 4.64 9.25
C ASP A 5 9.53 4.97 8.20
N GLU A 6 10.74 5.33 8.64
CA GLU A 6 11.87 5.63 7.76
C GLU A 6 12.26 4.39 6.95
N ALA A 7 12.34 3.22 7.60
CA ALA A 7 12.64 1.97 6.93
C ALA A 7 11.53 1.57 5.92
N ILE A 8 10.28 1.95 6.15
CA ILE A 8 9.21 1.75 5.16
C ILE A 8 9.43 2.65 3.95
N LEU A 9 9.75 3.92 4.16
CA LEU A 9 9.94 4.88 3.09
C LEU A 9 11.19 4.58 2.25
N GLU A 10 12.25 4.05 2.86
CA GLU A 10 13.44 3.56 2.14
C GLU A 10 13.14 2.34 1.25
N LEU A 11 12.13 1.53 1.59
CA LEU A 11 11.72 0.37 0.79
C LEU A 11 10.79 0.75 -0.37
N VAL A 12 10.19 1.94 -0.34
CA VAL A 12 9.20 2.38 -1.31
C VAL A 12 9.80 3.52 -2.14
N ASP A 13 10.52 3.15 -3.20
CA ASP A 13 11.13 4.10 -4.15
C ASP A 13 10.18 4.46 -5.31
N VAL A 14 8.86 4.43 -5.08
CA VAL A 14 7.86 4.55 -6.15
C VAL A 14 6.88 5.67 -5.84
N PRO A 15 6.68 6.64 -6.76
CA PRO A 15 5.78 7.78 -6.54
C PRO A 15 4.28 7.41 -6.54
N THR A 16 3.95 6.13 -6.61
CA THR A 16 2.59 5.63 -6.80
C THR A 16 2.01 5.10 -5.50
N PRO A 17 0.68 5.19 -5.28
CA PRO A 17 0.03 4.62 -4.10
C PRO A 17 0.37 3.15 -3.87
N LEU A 18 0.87 2.83 -2.69
CA LEU A 18 1.26 1.47 -2.32
C LEU A 18 0.76 1.12 -0.92
N VAL A 19 0.45 -0.16 -0.73
CA VAL A 19 0.09 -0.73 0.57
C VAL A 19 1.25 -1.59 1.06
N VAL A 20 1.75 -1.26 2.25
CA VAL A 20 2.71 -2.09 2.98
C VAL A 20 1.95 -2.85 4.05
N ILE A 21 1.91 -4.17 3.95
CA ILE A 21 1.27 -5.05 4.92
C ILE A 21 2.37 -5.66 5.79
N LYS A 22 2.27 -5.48 7.10
CA LYS A 22 3.19 -6.04 8.10
C LYS A 22 2.46 -7.14 8.86
N GLY A 23 2.98 -8.35 8.81
CA GLY A 23 2.46 -9.52 9.52
C GLY A 23 2.84 -10.81 8.81
N ASP A 24 2.69 -11.94 9.50
CA ASP A 24 3.04 -13.25 8.93
C ASP A 24 2.00 -13.75 7.92
N THR A 25 0.73 -13.36 8.11
CA THR A 25 -0.38 -13.70 7.21
C THR A 25 -1.38 -12.56 7.14
N LEU A 26 -2.13 -12.44 6.04
CA LEU A 26 -3.18 -11.42 5.87
C LEU A 26 -4.35 -11.57 6.87
N TYR A 27 -4.48 -12.74 7.49
CA TYR A 27 -5.56 -13.09 8.42
C TYR A 27 -5.13 -13.02 9.88
N SER A 28 -3.87 -12.70 10.16
CA SER A 28 -3.40 -12.56 11.52
C SER A 28 -4.04 -11.34 12.20
N LYS A 29 -4.32 -11.47 13.49
CA LYS A 29 -4.85 -10.36 14.31
C LYS A 29 -3.82 -9.24 14.51
N ASP A 30 -2.54 -9.57 14.35
CA ASP A 30 -1.42 -8.65 14.53
C ASP A 30 -1.02 -7.94 13.24
N VAL A 31 -1.83 -8.06 12.18
CA VAL A 31 -1.58 -7.36 10.93
C VAL A 31 -1.70 -5.85 11.12
N SER A 32 -0.70 -5.14 10.62
CA SER A 32 -0.77 -3.68 10.48
C SER A 32 -0.45 -3.30 9.03
N CYS A 33 -1.26 -2.42 8.47
CA CYS A 33 -1.11 -1.94 7.10
C CYS A 33 -0.81 -0.45 7.10
N VAL A 34 0.04 -0.04 6.16
CA VAL A 34 0.40 1.35 5.93
C VAL A 34 0.15 1.66 4.47
N VAL A 35 -0.55 2.76 4.18
CA VAL A 35 -0.73 3.26 2.81
C VAL A 35 0.24 4.42 2.59
N VAL A 36 1.10 4.27 1.60
CA VAL A 36 2.10 5.25 1.18
C VAL A 36 1.65 5.86 -0.14
N ILE A 37 1.64 7.18 -0.24
CA ILE A 37 1.35 7.92 -1.47
C ILE A 37 2.49 8.93 -1.63
N GLU A 38 3.14 8.96 -2.79
CA GLU A 38 4.22 9.91 -3.10
C GLU A 38 5.30 9.99 -1.99
N ASN A 39 5.74 8.82 -1.49
CA ASN A 39 6.71 8.67 -0.40
C ASN A 39 6.29 9.29 0.95
N VAL A 40 4.99 9.47 1.17
CA VAL A 40 4.41 9.90 2.44
C VAL A 40 3.48 8.82 2.96
N ILE A 41 3.63 8.49 4.25
CA ILE A 41 2.67 7.61 4.94
C ILE A 41 1.39 8.41 5.21
N CYS A 42 0.33 8.12 4.46
CA CYS A 42 -0.93 8.84 4.57
C CYS A 42 -1.92 8.14 5.52
N PHE A 43 -1.93 6.80 5.56
CA PHE A 43 -2.90 6.05 6.35
C PHE A 43 -2.27 4.85 7.07
N ARG A 44 -2.79 4.55 8.27
CA ARG A 44 -2.48 3.33 9.01
C ARG A 44 -3.78 2.63 9.38
N THR A 45 -3.87 1.33 9.11
CA THR A 45 -5.07 0.53 9.42
C THR A 45 -4.69 -0.92 9.71
N PRO A 46 -5.33 -1.59 10.67
CA PRO A 46 -5.15 -3.03 10.86
C PRO A 46 -5.91 -3.85 9.81
N LYS A 47 -6.78 -3.23 9.00
CA LYS A 47 -7.63 -3.92 8.03
C LYS A 47 -6.99 -3.90 6.63
N VAL A 48 -6.51 -5.07 6.18
CA VAL A 48 -5.89 -5.27 4.86
C VAL A 48 -6.78 -4.79 3.72
N VAL A 49 -8.04 -5.23 3.70
CA VAL A 49 -9.00 -4.87 2.64
C VAL A 49 -9.19 -3.36 2.57
N THR A 50 -9.29 -2.69 3.72
CA THR A 50 -9.40 -1.22 3.77
C THR A 50 -8.16 -0.54 3.20
N ALA A 51 -6.96 -1.02 3.53
CA ALA A 51 -5.72 -0.45 3.00
C ALA A 51 -5.64 -0.59 1.47
N ILE A 52 -5.98 -1.78 0.94
CA ILE A 52 -6.04 -2.05 -0.50
C ILE A 52 -7.03 -1.11 -1.18
N LEU A 53 -8.23 -0.96 -0.62
CA LEU A 53 -9.24 -0.06 -1.18
C LEU A 53 -8.78 1.39 -1.19
N ILE A 54 -8.13 1.88 -0.14
CA ILE A 54 -7.61 3.26 -0.10
C ILE A 54 -6.56 3.47 -1.20
N ALA A 55 -5.59 2.56 -1.34
CA ALA A 55 -4.58 2.68 -2.38
C ALA A 55 -5.19 2.60 -3.78
N PHE A 56 -6.11 1.66 -4.01
CA PHE A 56 -6.85 1.52 -5.26
C PHE A 56 -7.63 2.79 -5.60
N SER A 57 -8.46 3.29 -4.67
CA SER A 57 -9.20 4.54 -4.84
C SER A 57 -8.29 5.73 -5.15
N SER A 58 -7.06 5.74 -4.62
CA SER A 58 -6.12 6.83 -4.89
C SER A 58 -5.73 6.91 -6.37
N TYR A 59 -5.68 5.78 -7.08
CA TYR A 59 -5.47 5.75 -8.53
C TYR A 59 -6.66 6.32 -9.30
N PHE A 60 -7.89 6.01 -8.89
CA PHE A 60 -9.10 6.47 -9.58
C PHE A 60 -9.47 7.93 -9.28
N VAL A 61 -9.41 8.32 -8.01
CA VAL A 61 -9.87 9.64 -7.54
C VAL A 61 -8.85 10.73 -7.87
N PHE A 62 -7.56 10.46 -7.64
CA PHE A 62 -6.51 11.46 -7.86
C PHE A 62 -5.83 11.33 -9.23
N GLY A 63 -6.26 10.39 -10.07
CA GLY A 63 -5.69 10.19 -11.41
C GLY A 63 -4.21 9.78 -11.39
N LEU A 64 -3.75 9.20 -10.28
CA LEU A 64 -2.37 8.75 -10.13
C LEU A 64 -2.10 7.61 -11.11
N LYS A 65 -0.90 7.58 -11.68
CA LYS A 65 -0.51 6.57 -12.67
C LYS A 65 0.00 5.32 -11.96
N TYR A 66 -0.40 4.16 -12.45
CA TYR A 66 0.23 2.90 -12.03
C TYR A 66 1.72 2.87 -12.42
N PRO A 67 2.56 2.18 -11.63
CA PRO A 67 3.92 1.88 -12.04
C PRO A 67 3.91 1.20 -13.41
N GLN A 68 4.82 1.60 -14.30
CA GLN A 68 4.95 0.98 -15.63
C GLN A 68 5.19 -0.53 -15.53
N SER A 69 5.90 -0.97 -14.49
CA SER A 69 6.14 -2.38 -14.14
C SER A 69 4.88 -3.14 -13.71
N CYS A 70 3.86 -2.45 -13.18
CA CYS A 70 2.60 -3.02 -12.70
C CYS A 70 1.48 -3.03 -13.75
N ARG A 71 1.75 -2.67 -15.01
CA ARG A 71 0.74 -2.62 -16.09
C ARG A 71 -0.01 -3.93 -16.35
N LYS A 72 0.45 -5.07 -15.82
CA LYS A 72 -0.15 -6.40 -16.03
C LYS A 72 -0.87 -6.99 -14.82
N THR A 73 -0.75 -6.41 -13.62
CA THR A 73 -1.20 -7.06 -12.38
C THR A 73 -2.64 -6.73 -11.96
N LEU A 74 -3.26 -5.70 -12.55
CA LEU A 74 -4.65 -5.32 -12.24
C LEU A 74 -5.72 -6.08 -13.04
N GLU A 75 -5.32 -6.91 -14.00
CA GLU A 75 -6.24 -7.84 -14.68
C GLU A 75 -6.78 -8.93 -13.73
N TYR A 76 -6.28 -9.03 -12.49
CA TYR A 76 -6.62 -10.09 -11.54
C TYR A 76 -7.68 -9.74 -10.48
N ILE A 77 -8.16 -8.49 -10.41
CA ILE A 77 -9.22 -8.08 -9.45
C ILE A 77 -10.61 -8.00 -10.14
N GLN A 78 -10.72 -8.43 -11.40
CA GLN A 78 -12.01 -8.63 -12.07
C GLN A 78 -12.62 -10.00 -11.77
#